data_AF-A0A929CCJ9-F1
#
_entry.id   AF-A0A929CCJ9-F1
#
_cell.length_a   1.000
_cell.length_b   1.000
_cell.length_c   1.000
_cell.angle_alpha   90.00
_cell.angle_beta   90.00
_cell.angle_gamma   90.00
#
_symmetry.space_group_name_H-M   'P 1'
#
loop_
_entity.id
_entity.type
_entity.pdbx_description
1 polymer ?
#
loop_
_entity_poly.entity_id
_entity_poly.type
_entity_poly.pdbx_seq_one_letter_code
_entity_poly.pdbx_strand_id
1 'polypeptide(L)' 'TQVITAPLYAVLDREGEKLVYVEDQGIARRLKVVTGRSVGRRIVITSGLSAGQHLIVSGQQLLIDGARVQVEER' A
#
# COMPACT_ATOMS: atom_id res chain seq x y z
N THR A 1 15.79 -10.19 -8.34
CA THR A 1 15.16 -9.07 -7.62
C THR A 1 13.66 -9.26 -7.67
N GLN A 2 13.01 -9.44 -6.51
CA GLN A 2 11.56 -9.59 -6.49
C GLN A 2 10.92 -8.22 -6.76
N VAL A 3 10.07 -8.15 -7.78
CA VAL A 3 9.39 -6.91 -8.17
C VAL A 3 7.94 -7.04 -7.77
N ILE A 4 7.49 -6.17 -6.86
CA ILE A 4 6.08 -6.14 -6.43
C ILE A 4 5.35 -5.13 -7.30
N THR A 5 4.16 -5.50 -7.76
CA THR A 5 3.26 -4.55 -8.41
C THR A 5 2.01 -4.38 -7.58
N ALA A 6 1.61 -3.14 -7.35
CA ALA A 6 0.38 -2.78 -6.65
C ALA A 6 -0.59 -2.08 -7.62
N PRO A 7 -1.90 -2.07 -7.32
CA PRO A 7 -2.82 -1.17 -8.01
C PRO A 7 -2.37 0.27 -7.83
N LEU A 8 -2.37 1.05 -8.91
CA LEU A 8 -1.90 2.44 -8.88
C LEU A 8 -2.65 3.28 -7.83
N TYR A 9 -3.95 3.08 -7.70
CA TYR A 9 -4.82 3.79 -6.75
C TYR A 9 -4.59 3.42 -5.27
N ALA A 10 -3.86 2.34 -4.99
CA ALA A 10 -3.51 1.94 -3.63
C ALA A 10 -2.28 2.69 -3.10
N VAL A 11 -1.49 3.32 -3.99
CA VAL A 11 -0.36 4.17 -3.61
C VAL A 11 -0.86 5.60 -3.44
N LEU A 12 -0.65 6.14 -2.24
CA LEU A 12 -1.03 7.49 -1.87
C LEU A 12 0.18 8.41 -1.91
N ASP A 13 -0.04 9.65 -2.31
CA ASP A 13 0.93 10.74 -2.17
C ASP A 13 0.49 11.62 -0.99
N ARG A 14 1.29 11.68 0.07
CA ARG A 14 1.06 12.56 1.23
C ARG A 14 2.36 13.22 1.62
N GLU A 15 2.34 14.53 1.78
CA GLU A 15 3.52 15.31 2.23
C GLU A 15 4.75 15.13 1.32
N GLY A 16 4.52 14.86 0.03
CA GLY A 16 5.59 14.60 -0.95
C GLY A 16 6.18 13.20 -0.88
N GLU A 17 5.62 12.31 -0.05
CA GLU A 17 6.03 10.91 0.07
C GLU A 17 4.97 9.98 -0.50
N LYS A 18 5.44 8.94 -1.20
CA LYS A 18 4.60 7.83 -1.64
C LYS A 18 4.49 6.80 -0.53
N LEU A 19 3.27 6.39 -0.24
CA LEU A 19 2.99 5.42 0.80
C LEU A 19 1.85 4.49 0.43
N VAL A 20 1.82 3.35 1.10
CA VAL A 20 0.69 2.42 1.11
C VAL A 20 0.28 2.11 2.53
N TYR A 21 -0.92 1.55 2.70
CA TYR A 21 -1.32 0.94 3.96
C TYR A 21 -1.33 -0.57 3.80
N VAL A 22 -0.79 -1.26 4.79
CA VAL A 22 -0.94 -2.70 4.95
C VAL A 22 -1.71 -2.98 6.22
N GLU A 23 -2.46 -4.08 6.24
CA GLU A 23 -3.02 -4.60 7.47
C GLU A 23 -1.99 -5.48 8.19
N ASP A 24 -1.94 -5.31 9.51
CA ASP A 24 -1.14 -6.08 10.45
C ASP A 24 -1.96 -6.28 11.73
N GLN A 25 -2.52 -7.47 11.91
CA GLN A 25 -3.31 -7.86 13.09
C GLN A 25 -4.49 -6.91 13.40
N GLY A 26 -5.26 -6.54 12.38
CA GLY A 26 -6.40 -5.63 12.47
C GLY A 26 -6.02 -4.16 12.59
N ILE A 27 -4.74 -3.82 12.37
CA ILE A 27 -4.23 -2.45 12.42
C ILE A 27 -3.67 -2.06 11.05
N ALA A 28 -4.05 -0.88 10.56
CA ALA A 28 -3.46 -0.29 9.38
C ALA A 28 -2.07 0.29 9.71
N ARG A 29 -1.05 -0.20 9.01
CA ARG A 29 0.33 0.30 9.10
C ARG A 29 0.68 1.09 7.85
N ARG A 30 1.16 2.31 8.05
CA ARG A 30 1.65 3.18 6.98
C ARG A 30 3.06 2.76 6.60
N LEU A 31 3.24 2.37 5.33
CA LEU A 31 4.55 2.04 4.78
C LEU A 31 4.92 3.05 3.71
N LYS A 32 6.04 3.75 3.89
CA LYS A 32 6.66 4.54 2.84
C LYS A 32 7.20 3.59 1.77
N VAL A 33 6.92 3.89 0.51
CA VAL A 33 7.35 3.07 -0.62
C VAL A 33 8.13 3.89 -1.64
N VAL A 34 9.03 3.22 -2.33
CA VAL A 34 9.66 3.75 -3.54
C VAL A 34 8.99 3.09 -4.74
N THR A 35 8.55 3.90 -5.69
CA THR A 35 7.85 3.41 -6.88
C THR A 35 8.71 3.57 -8.13
N GLY A 36 8.61 2.61 -9.05
CA GLY A 36 9.17 2.67 -10.39
C GLY A 36 8.11 3.06 -11.42
N ARG A 37 8.21 2.46 -12.62
CA ARG A 37 7.29 2.71 -13.73
C ARG A 37 5.89 2.21 -13.41
N SER A 38 4.89 2.94 -13.88
CA SER A 38 3.49 2.48 -13.96
C SER A 38 3.22 1.83 -15.31
N VAL A 39 2.43 0.75 -15.32
CA VAL A 39 1.99 0.05 -16.54
C VAL A 39 0.49 -0.22 -16.41
N GLY A 40 -0.31 0.46 -17.23
CA GLY A 40 -1.76 0.42 -17.14
C GLY A 40 -2.26 0.87 -15.77
N ARG A 41 -3.03 0.01 -15.07
CA ARG A 41 -3.60 0.28 -13.73
C ARG A 41 -2.70 -0.18 -12.58
N ARG A 42 -1.45 -0.57 -12.85
CA ARG A 42 -0.50 -1.06 -11.85
C ARG A 42 0.74 -0.18 -11.79
N ILE A 43 1.37 -0.15 -10.62
CA ILE A 43 2.64 0.53 -10.39
C ILE A 43 3.64 -0.43 -9.78
N VAL A 44 4.89 -0.33 -10.22
CA VAL A 44 6.00 -1.10 -9.66
C VAL A 44 6.41 -0.48 -8.32
N ILE A 45 6.49 -1.29 -7.28
CA ILE A 45 7.10 -0.93 -5.99
C ILE A 45 8.50 -1.55 -5.96
N THR A 46 9.51 -0.69 -5.84
CA THR A 46 10.93 -1.10 -5.81
C THR A 46 11.50 -1.19 -4.40
N SER A 47 10.85 -0.59 -3.40
CA SER A 47 11.22 -0.69 -1.98
C SER A 47 10.03 -0.34 -1.06
N GLY A 48 10.09 -0.83 0.19
CA GLY A 48 9.15 -0.49 1.27
C GLY A 48 7.92 -1.40 1.39
N LEU A 49 7.74 -2.34 0.47
CA LEU A 49 6.70 -3.37 0.54
C LEU A 49 7.33 -4.74 0.24
N SER A 50 6.89 -5.77 0.97
CA SER A 50 7.36 -7.15 0.84
C SER A 50 6.21 -8.08 0.45
N ALA A 51 6.55 -9.19 -0.22
CA ALA A 51 5.56 -10.22 -0.53
C ALA A 51 4.98 -10.81 0.76
N GLY A 52 3.69 -11.14 0.74
CA GLY A 52 2.96 -11.65 1.90
C GLY A 52 2.35 -10.58 2.79
N GLN A 53 2.65 -9.29 2.59
CA GLN A 53 1.95 -8.22 3.30
C GLN A 53 0.55 -7.98 2.72
N HIS A 54 -0.44 -7.77 3.59
CA HIS A 54 -1.83 -7.55 3.19
C HIS A 54 -2.06 -6.09 2.81
N LEU A 55 -1.93 -5.77 1.52
CA LEU A 55 -2.14 -4.41 1.01
C LEU A 55 -3.61 -3.99 1.12
N ILE A 56 -3.87 -2.84 1.75
CA ILE A 56 -5.20 -2.25 1.82
C ILE A 56 -5.47 -1.45 0.54
N VAL A 57 -6.45 -1.90 -0.24
CA VAL A 57 -6.78 -1.33 -1.56
C VAL A 57 -8.14 -0.60 -1.60
N SER A 58 -8.89 -0.59 -0.49
CA SER A 58 -10.18 0.09 -0.37
C SER A 58 -10.26 0.86 0.94
N GLY A 59 -10.79 2.09 0.91
CA GLY A 59 -10.85 2.97 2.08
C GLY A 59 -9.50 3.58 2.50
N GLN A 60 -8.39 3.23 1.83
CA GLN A 60 -7.02 3.62 2.18
C GLN A 60 -6.82 5.14 2.27
N GLN A 61 -7.58 5.94 1.51
CA GLN A 61 -7.48 7.40 1.55
C GLN A 61 -7.91 8.01 2.89
N LEU A 62 -8.74 7.29 3.66
CA LEU A 62 -9.26 7.75 4.95
C LEU A 62 -8.39 7.28 6.13
N LEU A 63 -7.42 6.39 5.88
CA LEU A 63 -6.61 5.81 6.93
C LEU A 63 -5.54 6.78 7.43
N ILE A 64 -5.23 6.61 8.72
CA ILE A 64 -4.04 7.10 9.40
C ILE A 64 -3.28 5.89 9.96
N ASP A 65 -1.99 6.06 10.23
CA ASP A 65 -1.20 4.99 10.85
C ASP A 65 -1.77 4.60 12.22
N GLY A 66 -1.87 3.29 12.49
CA GLY A 66 -2.43 2.76 13.73
C GLY A 66 -3.97 2.66 13.76
N ALA A 67 -4.67 3.05 12.70
CA ALA A 67 -6.12 2.92 12.63
C ALA A 67 -6.54 1.44 12.70
N ARG A 68 -7.61 1.13 13.45
CA ARG A 68 -8.21 -0.21 13.44
C ARG A 68 -8.91 -0.44 12.11
N VAL A 69 -8.69 -1.61 11.52
CA VAL A 69 -9.31 -2.03 10.28
C VAL A 69 -9.85 -3.44 10.42
N GLN A 70 -10.91 -3.73 9.67
CA GLN A 70 -11.41 -5.08 9.48
C GLN A 70 -11.23 -5.43 8.02
N VAL A 71 -10.45 -6.47 7.74
CA VAL A 71 -10.22 -6.95 6.38
C VAL A 71 -11.40 -7.80 5.96
N GLU A 72 -12.04 -7.40 4.87
CA GLU A 72 -13.01 -8.23 4.17
C GLU A 72 -12.28 -8.87 2.98
N GLU A 73 -11.99 -10.17 3.05
CA GLU A 73 -11.51 -10.92 1.89
C GLU A 73 -12.72 -11.19 0.98
N ARG A 74 -12.88 -10.41 -0.09
CA ARG A 74 -13.87 -10.66 -1.15
C ARG A 74 -13.22 -10.69 -2.52
#